data_AF-A0A7U4KDT6-F1
#
_entry.id   AF-A0A7U4KDT6-F1
#
_cell.length_a   1.000
_cell.length_b   1.000
_cell.length_c   1.000
_cell.angle_alpha   90.00
_cell.angle_beta   90.00
_cell.angle_gamma   90.00
#
_symmetry.space_group_name_H-M   'P 1'
#
loop_
_entity.id
_entity.type
_entity.pdbx_description
1 polymer ?
#
loop_
_entity_poly.entity_id
_entity_poly.type
_entity_poly.pdbx_seq_one_letter_code
_entity_poly.pdbx_strand_id
1 'polypeptide(L)'
;MSEAAKDTGAVLIAAFEGWNDACQAATNVVRHLVKRYESREIRHIRCDDFYDYQVARPMLCHVSGRTNLIWPQTTFYDITLDAGKHIYAQIAPEPNYRWKEYCSQSLAIADELDVNRIITLGSMFSDCPHTRPLPIAVSDGDCQCEGDRSYNGPVGIPTVLDVAAAQQGFAHSSMWVSIPQYLGSDECSAGTMRLLDALGKHIGFTFDTADLKQKAEQWKAQASILVRCNDQLHDYVEHLEHDYDLQQKAEAEASLGAPQAEQLVKEAEAFLRQMGN
;
A
#
# COMPACT_ATOMS: atom_id res chain seq x y z
N MET A 1 11.11 31.17 -9.85
CA MET A 1 11.85 29.91 -10.13
C MET A 1 10.87 28.79 -9.87
N SER A 2 10.59 27.99 -10.89
CA SER A 2 9.40 27.14 -10.99
C SER A 2 9.36 26.01 -9.94
N GLU A 3 8.18 25.81 -9.37
CA GLU A 3 7.76 24.76 -8.42
C GLU A 3 7.71 23.35 -9.06
N ALA A 4 8.48 23.13 -10.13
CA ALA A 4 8.45 21.94 -10.98
C ALA A 4 9.64 20.99 -10.79
N ALA A 5 10.43 21.16 -9.72
CA ALA A 5 11.52 20.26 -9.33
C ALA A 5 11.16 19.42 -8.10
N LYS A 6 9.89 19.02 -7.95
CA LYS A 6 9.50 18.07 -6.90
C LYS A 6 9.87 16.65 -7.33
N ASP A 7 11.03 16.22 -6.83
CA ASP A 7 11.28 14.86 -6.33
C ASP A 7 11.35 13.73 -7.38
N THR A 8 12.42 13.69 -8.16
CA THR A 8 12.85 12.50 -8.93
C THR A 8 13.84 11.65 -8.15
N GLY A 9 13.57 11.40 -6.87
CA GLY A 9 14.42 10.51 -6.08
C GLY A 9 14.04 9.04 -6.21
N ALA A 10 14.96 8.16 -5.83
CA ALA A 10 14.71 6.73 -5.82
C ALA A 10 13.70 6.37 -4.73
N VAL A 11 12.72 5.53 -5.09
CA VAL A 11 11.63 5.10 -4.22
C VAL A 11 11.86 3.66 -3.80
N LEU A 12 11.70 3.36 -2.51
CA LEU A 12 11.56 1.99 -2.00
C LEU A 12 10.10 1.73 -1.64
N ILE A 13 9.46 0.78 -2.31
CA ILE A 13 8.18 0.23 -1.86
C ILE A 13 8.43 -0.93 -0.90
N ALA A 14 7.71 -1.01 0.22
CA ALA A 14 7.86 -2.08 1.21
C ALA A 14 6.51 -2.76 1.48
N ALA A 15 6.46 -4.08 1.29
CA ALA A 15 5.27 -4.88 1.54
C ALA A 15 5.61 -6.12 2.40
N PHE A 16 4.76 -6.41 3.38
CA PHE A 16 5.01 -7.45 4.37
C PHE A 16 3.88 -8.47 4.40
N GLU A 17 4.19 -9.76 4.27
CA GLU A 17 3.20 -10.83 4.44
C GLU A 17 2.79 -10.95 5.92
N GLY A 18 1.63 -11.53 6.18
CA GLY A 18 1.15 -11.81 7.53
C GLY A 18 -0.01 -10.88 7.91
N TRP A 19 0.03 -10.32 9.12
CA TRP A 19 -1.10 -9.60 9.70
C TRP A 19 -1.50 -8.34 8.92
N ASN A 20 -0.53 -7.71 8.25
CA ASN A 20 -0.70 -6.45 7.52
C ASN A 20 -1.13 -6.61 6.06
N ASP A 21 -1.39 -7.86 5.62
CA ASP A 21 -1.62 -8.15 4.20
C ASP A 21 -2.81 -9.10 3.96
N ALA A 22 -4.00 -8.59 4.27
CA ALA A 22 -5.26 -9.24 3.97
C ALA A 22 -5.33 -9.71 2.50
N CYS A 23 -5.58 -11.01 2.31
CA CYS A 23 -5.67 -11.62 0.98
C CYS A 23 -4.43 -11.38 0.09
N GLN A 24 -3.27 -11.18 0.72
CA GLN A 24 -1.97 -10.95 0.07
C GLN A 24 -1.96 -9.77 -0.92
N ALA A 25 -2.86 -8.81 -0.78
CA ALA A 25 -3.06 -7.76 -1.78
C ALA A 25 -1.81 -6.88 -1.97
N ALA A 26 -1.10 -6.55 -0.90
CA ALA A 26 0.09 -5.71 -0.89
C ALA A 26 1.34 -6.45 -1.36
N THR A 27 1.62 -7.65 -0.84
CA THR A 27 2.79 -8.42 -1.29
C THR A 27 2.66 -8.84 -2.75
N ASN A 28 1.44 -9.07 -3.24
CA ASN A 28 1.20 -9.32 -4.66
C ASN A 28 1.48 -8.12 -5.56
N VAL A 29 1.53 -6.88 -5.05
CA VAL A 29 2.04 -5.73 -5.82
C VAL A 29 3.50 -5.98 -6.19
N VAL A 30 4.34 -6.31 -5.20
CA VAL A 30 5.77 -6.56 -5.44
C VAL A 30 5.95 -7.79 -6.34
N ARG A 31 5.24 -8.89 -6.07
CA ARG A 31 5.32 -10.10 -6.91
C ARG A 31 4.90 -9.82 -8.37
N HIS A 32 3.87 -9.00 -8.57
CA HIS A 32 3.44 -8.59 -9.90
C HIS A 32 4.51 -7.77 -10.61
N LEU A 33 5.11 -6.78 -9.93
CA LEU A 33 6.14 -5.94 -10.51
C LEU A 33 7.39 -6.75 -10.90
N VAL A 34 7.86 -7.63 -10.00
CA VAL A 34 8.99 -8.54 -10.26
C VAL A 34 8.72 -9.45 -11.46
N LYS A 35 7.49 -9.95 -11.62
CA LYS A 35 7.09 -10.80 -12.74
C LYS A 35 6.96 -10.02 -14.06
N ARG A 36 6.45 -8.78 -14.02
CA ARG A 36 6.05 -8.03 -15.22
C ARG A 36 7.16 -7.19 -15.81
N TYR A 37 8.08 -6.69 -14.98
CA TYR A 37 9.17 -5.81 -15.38
C TYR A 37 10.51 -6.51 -15.26
N GLU A 38 11.54 -5.95 -15.90
CA GLU A 38 12.91 -6.40 -15.65
C GLU A 38 13.26 -6.10 -14.19
N SER A 39 13.55 -7.16 -13.44
CA SER A 39 13.82 -7.06 -12.02
C SER A 39 15.05 -7.88 -11.64
N ARG A 40 15.81 -7.36 -10.68
CA ARG A 40 16.99 -8.01 -10.14
C ARG A 40 16.96 -8.00 -8.63
N GLU A 41 17.22 -9.14 -8.03
CA GLU A 41 17.48 -9.26 -6.60
C GLU A 41 18.84 -8.64 -6.25
N ILE A 42 18.85 -7.67 -5.33
CA ILE A 42 20.03 -6.83 -5.03
C ILE A 42 20.53 -6.95 -3.59
N ARG A 43 19.66 -7.24 -2.62
CA ARG A 43 19.99 -7.35 -1.19
C ARG A 43 19.04 -8.30 -0.46
N HIS A 44 19.49 -8.78 0.69
CA HIS A 44 18.69 -9.53 1.67
C HIS A 44 19.02 -9.10 3.09
N ILE A 45 18.04 -9.24 3.99
CA ILE A 45 18.29 -9.26 5.43
C ILE A 45 18.28 -10.72 5.89
N ARG A 46 19.35 -11.16 6.56
CA ARG A 46 19.51 -12.55 7.02
C ARG A 46 18.44 -12.92 8.06
N CYS A 47 17.96 -14.15 7.95
CA CYS A 47 16.70 -14.61 8.55
C CYS A 47 16.78 -14.94 10.04
N ASP A 48 17.94 -15.43 10.50
CA ASP A 48 18.06 -16.21 11.74
C ASP A 48 17.69 -15.46 13.02
N ASP A 49 17.79 -14.13 12.99
CA ASP A 49 17.59 -13.27 14.16
C ASP A 49 16.18 -12.66 14.24
N PHE A 50 15.40 -12.76 13.15
CA PHE A 50 14.14 -12.02 13.01
C PHE A 50 12.91 -12.91 12.94
N TYR A 51 13.04 -14.18 12.57
CA TYR A 51 11.90 -15.07 12.32
C TYR A 51 11.76 -16.19 13.35
N ASP A 52 10.52 -16.45 13.76
CA ASP A 52 10.15 -17.67 14.45
C ASP A 52 9.78 -18.73 13.42
N TYR A 53 10.64 -19.75 13.26
CA TYR A 53 10.42 -20.82 12.29
C TYR A 53 9.25 -21.77 12.64
N GLN A 54 8.62 -21.64 13.81
CA GLN A 54 7.35 -22.32 14.09
C GLN A 54 6.16 -21.60 13.44
N VAL A 55 6.27 -20.27 13.28
CA VAL A 55 5.29 -19.39 12.65
C VAL A 55 5.57 -19.30 11.14
N ALA A 56 6.77 -18.85 10.76
CA ALA A 56 7.22 -18.73 9.38
C ALA A 56 8.06 -19.95 8.99
N ARG A 57 7.40 -21.06 8.65
CA ARG A 57 8.09 -22.32 8.34
C ARG A 57 8.83 -22.24 6.99
N PRO A 58 10.06 -22.76 6.91
CA PRO A 58 10.74 -22.94 5.62
C PRO A 58 9.94 -23.84 4.68
N MET A 59 9.98 -23.52 3.39
CA MET A 59 9.26 -24.24 2.34
C MET A 59 10.21 -25.16 1.57
N LEU A 60 9.82 -26.42 1.40
CA LEU A 60 10.52 -27.36 0.54
C LEU A 60 10.09 -27.13 -0.91
N CYS A 61 11.05 -26.82 -1.79
CA CYS A 61 10.79 -26.61 -3.21
C CYS A 61 11.63 -27.57 -4.06
N HIS A 62 11.05 -28.07 -5.15
CA HIS A 62 11.75 -28.91 -6.12
C HIS A 62 11.83 -28.16 -7.44
N VAL A 63 13.02 -27.68 -7.80
CA VAL A 63 13.25 -26.95 -9.05
C VAL A 63 14.21 -27.76 -9.91
N SER A 64 13.76 -28.13 -11.11
CA SER A 64 14.55 -28.91 -12.09
C SER A 64 15.14 -30.20 -11.49
N GLY A 65 14.39 -30.89 -10.64
CA GLY A 65 14.80 -32.13 -9.98
C GLY A 65 15.76 -31.96 -8.80
N ARG A 66 16.08 -30.73 -8.38
CA ARG A 66 16.86 -30.44 -7.17
C ARG A 66 15.95 -29.97 -6.04
N THR A 67 16.16 -30.54 -4.86
CA THR A 67 15.48 -30.12 -3.63
C THR A 67 16.19 -28.90 -3.06
N ASN A 68 15.44 -27.83 -2.85
CA ASN A 68 15.88 -26.59 -2.22
C ASN A 68 14.98 -26.28 -1.01
N LEU A 69 15.57 -25.82 0.08
CA LEU A 69 14.81 -25.20 1.17
C LEU A 69 14.80 -23.69 0.97
N ILE A 70 13.60 -23.12 0.97
CA ILE A 70 13.38 -21.67 0.92
C ILE A 70 13.06 -21.23 2.34
N TRP A 71 13.97 -20.47 2.94
CA TRP A 71 13.80 -19.88 4.27
C TRP A 71 13.02 -18.57 4.17
N PRO A 72 12.20 -18.21 5.18
CA PRO A 72 11.57 -16.89 5.20
C PRO A 72 12.67 -15.84 5.25
N GLN A 73 12.64 -14.90 4.31
CA GLN A 73 13.69 -13.89 4.18
C GLN A 73 13.10 -12.57 3.71
N THR A 74 13.79 -11.48 4.02
CA THR A 74 13.52 -10.19 3.39
C THR A 74 14.37 -10.06 2.15
N THR A 75 13.75 -9.71 1.04
CA THR A 75 14.41 -9.55 -0.25
C THR A 75 14.16 -8.16 -0.81
N PHE A 76 15.21 -7.57 -1.38
CA PHE A 76 15.15 -6.30 -2.08
C PHE A 76 15.38 -6.51 -3.58
N TYR A 77 14.55 -5.86 -4.39
CA TYR A 77 14.62 -5.86 -5.84
C TYR A 77 14.89 -4.46 -6.38
N ASP A 78 15.70 -4.38 -7.43
CA ASP A 78 15.74 -3.25 -8.37
C ASP A 78 14.82 -3.59 -9.54
N ILE A 79 13.86 -2.72 -9.84
CA ILE A 79 12.84 -2.92 -10.86
C ILE A 79 12.87 -1.77 -11.86
N THR A 80 13.19 -2.08 -13.12
CA THR A 80 13.23 -1.11 -14.21
C THR A 80 11.83 -0.90 -14.77
N LEU A 81 11.26 0.30 -14.58
CA LEU A 81 9.92 0.65 -15.05
C LEU A 81 9.88 1.12 -16.51
N ASP A 82 10.81 2.01 -16.87
CA ASP A 82 11.02 2.54 -18.21
C ASP A 82 12.49 3.02 -18.33
N ALA A 83 12.88 3.52 -19.51
CA ALA A 83 14.23 4.02 -19.76
C ALA A 83 14.67 5.06 -18.71
N GLY A 84 15.53 4.65 -17.78
CA GLY A 84 16.09 5.50 -16.74
C GLY A 84 15.19 5.72 -15.52
N LYS A 85 14.04 5.03 -15.41
CA LYS A 85 13.18 5.08 -14.22
C LYS A 85 13.18 3.72 -13.51
N HIS A 86 13.69 3.70 -12.30
CA HIS A 86 13.78 2.53 -11.44
C HIS A 86 12.98 2.74 -10.16
N ILE A 87 12.48 1.65 -9.60
CA ILE A 87 12.00 1.60 -8.21
C ILE A 87 12.65 0.43 -7.50
N TYR A 88 12.90 0.59 -6.21
CA TYR A 88 13.30 -0.49 -5.34
C TYR A 88 12.07 -1.08 -4.67
N ALA A 89 12.08 -2.39 -4.42
CA ALA A 89 11.01 -3.07 -3.71
C ALA A 89 11.55 -3.99 -2.64
N GLN A 90 11.03 -3.88 -1.41
CA GLN A 90 11.23 -4.81 -0.31
C GLN A 90 9.98 -5.68 -0.15
N ILE A 91 10.19 -6.99 -0.11
CA ILE A 91 9.15 -7.97 0.24
C ILE A 91 9.69 -8.93 1.29
N ALA A 92 8.88 -9.21 2.30
CA ALA A 92 9.24 -10.12 3.38
C ALA A 92 8.00 -10.67 4.08
N PRO A 93 8.08 -11.83 4.74
CA PRO A 93 7.21 -12.10 5.88
C PRO A 93 7.47 -11.06 6.97
N GLU A 94 6.42 -10.64 7.69
CA GLU A 94 6.57 -9.80 8.87
C GLU A 94 7.52 -10.47 9.87
N PRO A 95 8.61 -9.80 10.31
CA PRO A 95 9.53 -10.37 11.30
C PRO A 95 8.79 -10.62 12.62
N ASN A 96 9.21 -11.62 13.39
CA ASN A 96 8.65 -11.92 14.71
C ASN A 96 9.42 -11.22 15.85
N TYR A 97 10.71 -10.93 15.64
CA TYR A 97 11.63 -10.42 16.66
C TYR A 97 12.35 -9.15 16.19
N ARG A 98 12.91 -8.40 17.16
CA ARG A 98 13.88 -7.31 16.93
C ARG A 98 13.45 -6.23 15.91
N TRP A 99 12.17 -5.85 15.86
CA TRP A 99 11.63 -4.90 14.87
C TRP A 99 12.41 -3.59 14.73
N LYS A 100 12.88 -3.00 15.85
CA LYS A 100 13.67 -1.76 15.80
C LYS A 100 14.95 -1.93 14.98
N GLU A 101 15.65 -3.04 15.18
CA GLU A 101 16.87 -3.34 14.45
C GLU A 101 16.59 -3.76 13.02
N TYR A 102 15.53 -4.54 12.80
CA TYR A 102 15.06 -4.89 11.46
C TYR A 102 14.79 -3.65 10.61
N CYS A 103 14.01 -2.69 11.12
CA CYS A 103 13.74 -1.42 10.45
C CYS A 103 15.04 -0.63 10.22
N SER A 104 15.94 -0.59 11.20
CA SER A 104 17.24 0.07 11.02
C SER A 104 18.08 -0.55 9.90
N GLN A 105 18.07 -1.89 9.75
CA GLN A 105 18.79 -2.56 8.65
C GLN A 105 18.12 -2.33 7.29
N SER A 106 16.78 -2.35 7.24
CA SER A 106 16.02 -2.04 6.03
C SER A 106 16.29 -0.61 5.55
N LEU A 107 16.27 0.37 6.47
CA LEU A 107 16.55 1.77 6.14
C LEU A 107 18.03 2.02 5.80
N ALA A 108 18.97 1.29 6.41
CA ALA A 108 20.38 1.35 6.01
C ALA A 108 20.58 0.86 4.56
N ILE A 109 19.87 -0.20 4.16
CA ILE A 109 19.86 -0.65 2.76
C ILE A 109 19.23 0.41 1.84
N ALA A 110 18.16 1.08 2.28
CA ALA A 110 17.55 2.17 1.51
C ALA A 110 18.54 3.34 1.31
N ASP A 111 19.25 3.75 2.35
CA ASP A 111 20.30 4.79 2.30
C ASP A 111 21.44 4.41 1.34
N GLU A 112 21.93 3.15 1.40
CA GLU A 112 22.94 2.63 0.47
C GLU A 112 22.50 2.68 -1.02
N LEU A 113 21.20 2.68 -1.26
CA LEU A 113 20.59 2.71 -2.59
C LEU A 113 20.19 4.14 -3.02
N ASP A 114 20.59 5.16 -2.26
CA ASP A 114 20.21 6.56 -2.48
C ASP A 114 18.68 6.76 -2.56
N VAL A 115 17.92 5.92 -1.85
CA VAL A 115 16.47 6.06 -1.71
C VAL A 115 16.16 7.28 -0.87
N ASN A 116 15.25 8.13 -1.33
CA ASN A 116 14.81 9.29 -0.55
C ASN A 116 13.36 9.18 -0.08
N ARG A 117 12.59 8.23 -0.62
CA ARG A 117 11.20 7.99 -0.27
C ARG A 117 10.90 6.52 -0.01
N ILE A 118 10.30 6.25 1.15
CA ILE A 118 9.78 4.93 1.52
C ILE A 118 8.26 4.93 1.37
N ILE A 119 7.70 3.94 0.67
CA ILE A 119 6.25 3.76 0.55
C ILE A 119 5.88 2.39 1.10
N THR A 120 5.19 2.34 2.22
CA THR A 120 4.68 1.08 2.78
C THR A 120 3.32 0.73 2.17
N LEU A 121 3.16 -0.54 1.83
CA LEU A 121 1.92 -1.08 1.28
C LEU A 121 1.32 -2.07 2.28
N GLY A 122 0.02 -1.91 2.53
CA GLY A 122 -0.73 -2.79 3.42
C GLY A 122 -2.13 -3.07 2.90
N SER A 123 -2.78 -4.05 3.49
CA SER A 123 -4.18 -4.33 3.26
C SER A 123 -4.84 -4.89 4.52
N MET A 124 -6.09 -4.51 4.75
CA MET A 124 -6.84 -4.90 5.95
C MET A 124 -8.26 -5.30 5.61
N PHE A 125 -8.83 -6.18 6.42
CA PHE A 125 -10.25 -6.48 6.34
C PHE A 125 -11.08 -5.32 6.87
N SER A 126 -12.13 -4.96 6.15
CA SER A 126 -13.02 -3.85 6.48
C SER A 126 -14.43 -4.11 5.95
N ASP A 127 -15.39 -3.38 6.49
CA ASP A 127 -16.77 -3.35 6.08
C ASP A 127 -16.94 -2.52 4.81
N CYS A 128 -16.60 -3.14 3.67
CA CYS A 128 -16.76 -2.54 2.36
C CYS A 128 -17.38 -3.54 1.35
N PRO A 129 -18.14 -3.06 0.37
CA PRO A 129 -18.74 -3.92 -0.64
C PRO A 129 -17.76 -4.21 -1.78
N HIS A 130 -17.70 -5.47 -2.24
CA HIS A 130 -16.88 -5.89 -3.39
C HIS A 130 -17.39 -5.35 -4.74
N THR A 131 -18.60 -4.80 -4.77
CA THR A 131 -19.29 -4.25 -5.94
C THR A 131 -18.93 -2.78 -6.23
N ARG A 132 -18.21 -2.12 -5.33
CA ARG A 132 -17.69 -0.75 -5.50
C ARG A 132 -16.16 -0.76 -5.60
N PRO A 133 -15.51 0.34 -6.04
CA PRO A 133 -14.05 0.46 -5.94
C PRO A 133 -13.60 0.32 -4.48
N LEU A 134 -12.65 -0.59 -4.24
CA LEU A 134 -12.15 -0.85 -2.89
C LEU A 134 -11.58 0.45 -2.28
N PRO A 135 -11.99 0.81 -1.04
CA PRO A 135 -11.44 1.95 -0.34
C PRO A 135 -9.92 1.82 -0.21
N ILE A 136 -9.23 2.94 -0.34
CA ILE A 136 -7.78 3.02 -0.14
C ILE A 136 -7.47 4.28 0.66
N ALA A 137 -6.75 4.11 1.76
CA ALA A 137 -6.18 5.21 2.52
C ALA A 137 -4.74 5.43 2.02
N VAL A 138 -4.42 6.67 1.68
CA VAL A 138 -3.05 7.10 1.34
C VAL A 138 -2.68 8.19 2.33
N SER A 139 -1.64 7.95 3.10
CA SER A 139 -1.13 8.89 4.09
C SER A 139 0.29 9.30 3.70
N ASP A 140 0.53 10.60 3.59
CA ASP A 140 1.86 11.16 3.42
C ASP A 140 2.35 11.67 4.77
N GLY A 141 3.56 11.28 5.17
CA GLY A 141 4.14 11.63 6.48
C GLY A 141 4.19 13.12 6.80
N ASP A 142 4.23 13.97 5.76
CA ASP A 142 4.24 15.43 5.86
C ASP A 142 2.83 16.04 5.96
N CYS A 143 1.79 15.28 5.60
CA CYS A 143 0.40 15.72 5.65
C CYS A 143 -0.15 15.57 7.07
N GLN A 144 -0.17 16.66 7.83
CA GLN A 144 -0.85 16.73 9.12
C GLN A 144 -2.37 16.85 8.95
N CYS A 145 -3.02 15.86 8.34
CA CYS A 145 -4.48 15.78 8.40
C CYS A 145 -4.90 15.23 9.78
N GLU A 146 -5.88 15.87 10.42
CA GLU A 146 -6.30 15.50 11.78
C GLU A 146 -6.84 14.06 11.89
N GLY A 147 -7.31 13.47 10.79
CA GLY A 147 -7.81 12.10 10.72
C GLY A 147 -6.74 11.02 10.94
N ASP A 148 -5.54 11.21 10.38
CA ASP A 148 -4.44 10.21 10.40
C ASP A 148 -3.82 10.01 11.79
N ARG A 149 -4.03 10.95 12.72
CA ARG A 149 -3.39 10.95 14.06
C ARG A 149 -4.26 10.38 15.18
N SER A 150 -5.44 9.85 14.87
CA SER A 150 -6.43 9.46 15.89
C SER A 150 -6.36 7.99 16.33
N TYR A 151 -5.74 7.11 15.54
CA TYR A 151 -5.71 5.68 15.85
C TYR A 151 -4.77 5.36 17.03
N ASN A 152 -5.33 4.72 18.06
CA ASN A 152 -4.59 4.20 19.20
C ASN A 152 -4.87 2.71 19.31
N GLY A 153 -3.89 1.87 18.99
CA GLY A 153 -4.05 0.42 18.97
C GLY A 153 -2.79 -0.32 18.56
N PRO A 154 -2.86 -1.66 18.43
CA PRO A 154 -1.75 -2.45 17.91
C PRO A 154 -1.44 -2.04 16.47
N VAL A 155 -0.16 -2.07 16.12
CA VAL A 155 0.38 -1.76 14.80
C VAL A 155 1.31 -2.89 14.37
N GLY A 156 1.47 -3.08 13.06
CA GLY A 156 2.42 -4.03 12.50
C GLY A 156 3.72 -3.38 12.05
N ILE A 157 4.60 -4.19 11.48
CA ILE A 157 5.91 -3.74 10.98
C ILE A 157 5.86 -2.59 9.96
N PRO A 158 4.85 -2.44 9.05
CA PRO A 158 4.85 -1.33 8.11
C PRO A 158 4.82 0.02 8.83
N THR A 159 3.96 0.17 9.85
CA THR A 159 3.86 1.39 10.65
C THR A 159 5.14 1.66 11.44
N VAL A 160 5.79 0.61 11.96
CA VAL A 160 7.07 0.76 12.67
C VAL A 160 8.18 1.21 11.71
N LEU A 161 8.19 0.68 10.49
CA LEU A 161 9.10 1.12 9.44
C LEU A 161 8.82 2.58 9.03
N ASP A 162 7.57 2.98 8.87
CA ASP A 162 7.20 4.38 8.55
C ASP A 162 7.70 5.35 9.63
N VAL A 163 7.45 5.04 10.91
CA VAL A 163 7.90 5.87 12.03
C VAL A 163 9.43 5.92 12.10
N ALA A 164 10.11 4.80 11.86
CA ALA A 164 11.57 4.75 11.82
C ALA A 164 12.14 5.55 10.63
N ALA A 165 11.50 5.48 9.46
CA ALA A 165 11.87 6.23 8.25
C ALA A 165 11.77 7.74 8.52
N ALA A 166 10.67 8.18 9.12
CA ALA A 166 10.45 9.57 9.53
C ALA A 166 11.55 10.06 10.48
N GLN A 167 11.92 9.25 11.48
CA GLN A 167 12.97 9.59 12.46
C GLN A 167 14.36 9.70 11.82
N GLN A 168 14.60 8.98 10.73
CA GLN A 168 15.86 9.04 9.97
C GLN A 168 15.83 10.08 8.83
N GLY A 169 14.72 10.81 8.66
CA GLY A 169 14.61 11.90 7.69
C GLY A 169 14.24 11.48 6.27
N PHE A 170 13.82 10.23 6.06
CA PHE A 170 13.25 9.81 4.77
C PHE A 170 11.87 10.45 4.58
N ALA A 171 11.54 10.83 3.34
CA ALA A 171 10.15 11.02 2.98
C ALA A 171 9.44 9.67 3.11
N HIS A 172 8.25 9.65 3.70
CA HIS A 172 7.51 8.41 3.86
C HIS A 172 6.03 8.58 3.55
N SER A 173 5.44 7.51 3.02
CA SER A 173 4.02 7.43 2.72
C SER A 173 3.53 6.01 2.99
N SER A 174 2.26 5.84 3.33
CA SER A 174 1.63 4.53 3.48
C SER A 174 0.37 4.42 2.63
N MET A 175 0.11 3.22 2.11
CA MET A 175 -1.08 2.92 1.32
C MET A 175 -1.75 1.65 1.83
N TRP A 176 -3.01 1.79 2.26
CA TRP A 176 -3.78 0.68 2.83
C TRP A 176 -5.07 0.48 2.07
N VAL A 177 -5.22 -0.69 1.43
CA VAL A 177 -6.46 -1.08 0.76
C VAL A 177 -7.38 -1.85 1.71
N SER A 178 -8.66 -1.50 1.71
CA SER A 178 -9.70 -2.19 2.47
C SER A 178 -10.26 -3.36 1.66
N ILE A 179 -10.27 -4.55 2.27
CA ILE A 179 -10.74 -5.81 1.66
C ILE A 179 -12.03 -6.28 2.36
N PRO A 180 -13.08 -6.68 1.61
CA PRO A 180 -14.30 -7.18 2.22
C PRO A 180 -14.08 -8.46 3.04
N GLN A 181 -14.46 -8.45 4.31
CA GLN A 181 -14.21 -9.57 5.24
C GLN A 181 -14.94 -10.88 4.90
N TYR A 182 -16.06 -10.81 4.17
CA TYR A 182 -16.90 -11.97 3.85
C TYR A 182 -16.38 -12.83 2.68
N LEU A 183 -15.25 -12.45 2.07
CA LEU A 183 -14.67 -13.16 0.92
C LEU A 183 -13.57 -14.14 1.27
N GLY A 184 -13.33 -14.37 2.56
CA GLY A 184 -12.35 -15.33 3.04
C GLY A 184 -10.90 -14.91 2.76
N SER A 185 -10.00 -15.89 2.72
CA SER A 185 -8.55 -15.68 2.65
C SER A 185 -7.94 -15.82 1.25
N ASP A 186 -8.77 -15.93 0.21
CA ASP A 186 -8.32 -16.04 -1.18
C ASP A 186 -7.59 -14.77 -1.62
N GLU A 187 -6.65 -14.89 -2.55
CA GLU A 187 -5.89 -13.75 -3.08
C GLU A 187 -6.81 -12.67 -3.69
N CYS A 188 -6.70 -11.42 -3.23
CA CYS A 188 -7.52 -10.32 -3.71
C CYS A 188 -6.82 -9.54 -4.83
N SER A 189 -6.95 -10.03 -6.06
CA SER A 189 -6.37 -9.35 -7.24
C SER A 189 -6.94 -7.94 -7.45
N ALA A 190 -8.20 -7.69 -7.06
CA ALA A 190 -8.79 -6.36 -7.09
C ALA A 190 -8.09 -5.38 -6.11
N GLY A 191 -7.69 -5.88 -4.93
CA GLY A 191 -6.92 -5.11 -3.95
C GLY A 191 -5.53 -4.76 -4.46
N THR A 192 -4.83 -5.72 -5.05
CA THR A 192 -3.53 -5.50 -5.70
C THR A 192 -3.60 -4.46 -6.81
N MET A 193 -4.63 -4.54 -7.67
CA MET A 193 -4.85 -3.51 -8.71
C MET A 193 -5.11 -2.13 -8.11
N ARG A 194 -5.86 -2.06 -7.02
CA ARG A 194 -6.17 -0.79 -6.34
C ARG A 194 -4.91 -0.14 -5.78
N LEU A 195 -4.02 -0.93 -5.16
CA LEU A 195 -2.71 -0.46 -4.69
C LEU A 195 -1.80 -0.03 -5.84
N LEU A 196 -1.75 -0.78 -6.95
CA LEU A 196 -0.95 -0.40 -8.12
C LEU A 196 -1.43 0.92 -8.74
N ASP A 197 -2.74 1.15 -8.83
CA ASP A 197 -3.31 2.41 -9.31
C ASP A 197 -2.92 3.59 -8.40
N ALA A 198 -3.04 3.42 -7.08
CA ALA A 198 -2.64 4.46 -6.12
C ALA A 198 -1.14 4.72 -6.12
N LEU A 199 -0.32 3.67 -6.11
CA LEU A 199 1.13 3.76 -6.22
C LEU A 199 1.52 4.50 -7.51
N GLY A 200 0.91 4.14 -8.63
CA GLY A 200 1.19 4.73 -9.92
C GLY A 200 0.87 6.23 -9.96
N LYS A 201 -0.28 6.63 -9.42
CA LYS A 201 -0.65 8.05 -9.25
C LYS A 201 0.35 8.79 -8.37
N HIS A 202 0.80 8.16 -7.28
CA HIS A 202 1.71 8.76 -6.32
C HIS A 202 3.12 8.97 -6.88
N ILE A 203 3.65 8.03 -7.67
CA ILE A 203 5.00 8.13 -8.26
C ILE A 203 5.02 8.63 -9.71
N GLY A 204 3.86 9.04 -10.25
CA GLY A 204 3.71 9.47 -11.65
C GLY A 204 4.11 8.39 -12.66
N PHE A 205 3.57 7.17 -12.52
CA PHE A 205 3.78 6.05 -13.42
C PHE A 205 2.49 5.26 -13.65
N THR A 206 2.30 4.70 -14.84
CA THR A 206 1.16 3.82 -15.14
C THR A 206 1.66 2.40 -15.27
N PHE A 207 1.31 1.54 -14.32
CA PHE A 207 1.71 0.13 -14.35
C PHE A 207 0.86 -0.68 -15.33
N ASP A 208 1.46 -1.62 -16.06
CA ASP A 208 0.73 -2.66 -16.76
C ASP A 208 0.07 -3.63 -15.78
N THR A 209 -1.26 -3.71 -15.82
CA THR A 209 -2.10 -4.59 -14.99
C THR A 209 -2.93 -5.58 -15.82
N ALA A 210 -2.54 -5.90 -17.05
CA ALA A 210 -3.37 -6.67 -17.97
C ALA A 210 -3.80 -8.04 -17.43
N ASP A 211 -2.88 -8.83 -16.88
CA ASP A 211 -3.19 -10.16 -16.30
C ASP A 211 -3.96 -10.06 -14.97
N LEU A 212 -3.72 -9.00 -14.19
CA LEU A 212 -4.46 -8.74 -12.96
C LEU A 212 -5.92 -8.36 -13.22
N LYS A 213 -6.22 -7.62 -14.31
CA LYS A 213 -7.58 -7.20 -14.63
C LYS A 213 -8.53 -8.38 -14.78
N GLN A 214 -8.12 -9.41 -15.50
CA GLN A 214 -8.93 -10.62 -15.66
C GLN A 214 -9.15 -11.34 -14.32
N LYS A 215 -8.10 -11.46 -13.49
CA LYS A 215 -8.19 -12.09 -12.17
C LYS A 215 -9.09 -11.30 -11.21
N ALA A 216 -9.03 -9.98 -11.25
CA ALA A 216 -9.88 -9.11 -10.42
C ALA A 216 -11.37 -9.26 -10.80
N GLU A 217 -11.69 -9.35 -12.08
CA GLU A 217 -13.06 -9.62 -12.53
C GLU A 217 -13.54 -11.02 -12.12
N GLN A 218 -12.66 -12.03 -12.17
CA GLN A 218 -12.98 -13.37 -11.67
C GLN A 218 -13.24 -13.38 -10.17
N TRP A 219 -12.40 -12.69 -9.38
CA TRP A 219 -12.58 -12.53 -7.94
C TRP A 219 -13.91 -11.85 -7.62
N LYS A 220 -14.27 -10.77 -8.33
CA LYS A 220 -15.57 -10.09 -8.18
C LYS A 220 -16.73 -11.02 -8.53
N ALA A 221 -16.63 -11.79 -9.61
CA ALA A 221 -17.68 -12.73 -10.00
C ALA A 221 -17.88 -13.84 -8.95
N GLN A 222 -16.80 -14.37 -8.38
CA GLN A 222 -16.86 -15.33 -7.28
C GLN A 222 -17.53 -14.73 -6.05
N ALA A 223 -17.16 -13.51 -5.69
CA ALA A 223 -17.79 -12.76 -4.60
C ALA A 223 -19.30 -12.59 -4.81
N SER A 224 -19.72 -12.19 -6.01
CA SER A 224 -21.14 -12.03 -6.35
C SER A 224 -21.93 -13.34 -6.31
N ILE A 225 -21.30 -14.48 -6.64
CA ILE A 225 -21.91 -15.80 -6.49
C ILE A 225 -22.14 -16.13 -5.01
N LEU A 226 -21.15 -15.89 -4.14
CA LEU A 226 -21.27 -16.12 -2.70
C LEU A 226 -22.42 -15.33 -2.10
N VAL A 227 -22.52 -14.05 -2.46
CA VAL A 227 -23.59 -13.15 -1.99
C VAL A 227 -24.96 -13.61 -2.49
N ARG A 228 -25.10 -13.98 -3.76
CA ARG A 228 -26.38 -14.47 -4.32
C ARG A 228 -26.87 -15.78 -3.69
N CYS A 229 -25.96 -16.60 -3.16
CA CYS A 229 -26.30 -17.87 -2.53
C CYS A 229 -26.70 -17.73 -1.05
N ASN A 230 -26.67 -16.52 -0.47
CA ASN A 230 -26.96 -16.28 0.94
C ASN A 230 -27.72 -14.95 1.12
N ASP A 231 -29.03 -15.02 1.34
CA ASP A 231 -29.91 -13.85 1.49
C ASP A 231 -29.45 -12.89 2.61
N GLN A 232 -28.97 -13.42 3.75
CA GLN A 232 -28.46 -12.57 4.83
C GLN A 232 -27.20 -11.79 4.42
N LEU A 233 -26.32 -12.44 3.63
CA LEU A 233 -25.13 -11.78 3.11
C LEU A 233 -25.50 -10.78 2.00
N HIS A 234 -26.54 -11.06 1.22
CA HIS A 234 -27.09 -10.12 0.26
C HIS A 234 -27.57 -8.83 0.93
N ASP A 235 -28.45 -8.93 1.93
CA ASP A 235 -28.94 -7.77 2.70
C ASP A 235 -27.78 -7.00 3.36
N TYR A 236 -26.77 -7.72 3.88
CA TYR A 236 -25.58 -7.12 4.45
C TYR A 236 -24.78 -6.30 3.42
N VAL A 237 -24.55 -6.86 2.23
CA VAL A 237 -23.82 -6.16 1.17
C VAL A 237 -24.60 -4.95 0.65
N GLU A 238 -25.92 -5.04 0.52
CA GLU A 238 -26.74 -3.87 0.17
C GLU A 238 -26.60 -2.73 1.21
N HIS A 239 -26.55 -3.06 2.49
CA HIS A 239 -26.29 -2.07 3.54
C HIS A 239 -24.92 -1.42 3.39
N LEU A 240 -23.86 -2.22 3.16
CA LEU A 240 -22.51 -1.70 2.91
C LEU A 240 -22.42 -0.83 1.67
N GLU A 241 -23.18 -1.15 0.62
CA GLU A 241 -23.28 -0.31 -0.58
C GLU A 241 -23.93 1.04 -0.28
N HIS A 242 -25.01 1.03 0.52
CA HIS A 242 -25.67 2.26 0.94
C HIS A 242 -24.72 3.18 1.73
N ASP A 243 -24.02 2.63 2.71
CA ASP A 243 -23.09 3.38 3.56
C ASP A 243 -21.91 3.93 2.75
N TYR A 244 -21.35 3.10 1.85
CA TYR A 244 -20.29 3.53 0.93
C TYR A 244 -20.72 4.69 0.03
N ASP A 245 -21.90 4.57 -0.59
CA ASP A 245 -22.42 5.59 -1.51
C ASP A 245 -22.78 6.89 -0.77
N LEU A 246 -23.21 6.80 0.50
CA LEU A 246 -23.45 7.95 1.36
C LEU A 246 -22.14 8.67 1.73
N GLN A 247 -21.12 7.92 2.14
CA GLN A 247 -19.81 8.47 2.47
C GLN A 247 -19.16 9.17 1.27
N GLN A 248 -19.22 8.55 0.08
CA GLN A 248 -18.68 9.15 -1.14
C GLN A 248 -19.37 10.47 -1.52
N LYS A 249 -20.68 10.58 -1.30
CA LYS A 249 -21.40 11.85 -1.51
C LYS A 249 -20.93 12.91 -0.53
N ALA A 250 -20.78 12.57 0.75
CA ALA A 250 -20.30 13.49 1.77
C ALA A 250 -18.87 13.98 1.47
N GLU A 251 -17.97 13.09 1.06
CA GLU A 251 -16.60 13.42 0.65
C GLU A 251 -16.57 14.33 -0.59
N ALA A 252 -17.42 14.04 -1.59
CA ALA A 252 -17.54 14.88 -2.78
C ALA A 252 -18.07 16.29 -2.44
N GLU A 253 -19.07 16.40 -1.57
CA GLU A 253 -19.62 17.68 -1.09
C GLU A 253 -18.58 18.47 -0.28
N ALA A 254 -17.83 17.81 0.61
CA ALA A 254 -16.75 18.43 1.38
C ALA A 254 -15.62 18.96 0.47
N SER A 255 -15.25 18.17 -0.55
CA SER A 255 -14.25 18.54 -1.55
C SER A 255 -14.70 19.71 -2.44
N LEU A 256 -16.00 19.92 -2.63
CA LEU A 256 -16.56 21.10 -3.31
C LEU A 256 -16.60 22.35 -2.42
N GLY A 257 -16.79 22.18 -1.11
CA GLY A 257 -16.81 23.29 -0.14
C GLY A 257 -15.42 23.85 0.19
N ALA A 258 -14.38 23.02 0.19
CA ALA A 258 -12.99 23.44 0.42
C ALA A 258 -12.48 24.54 -0.55
N PRO A 259 -12.64 24.42 -1.89
CA PRO A 259 -12.21 25.46 -2.82
C PRO A 259 -13.03 26.76 -2.69
N GLN A 260 -14.29 26.70 -2.28
CA GLN A 260 -15.09 27.90 -2.00
C GLN A 260 -14.63 28.62 -0.74
N ALA A 261 -14.26 27.88 0.31
CA ALA A 261 -13.66 28.45 1.52
C ALA A 261 -12.30 29.10 1.22
N GLU A 262 -11.43 28.47 0.41
CA GLU A 262 -10.17 29.06 -0.02
C GLU A 262 -10.34 30.31 -0.87
N GLN A 263 -11.37 30.35 -1.73
CA GLN A 263 -11.69 31.50 -2.55
C GLN A 263 -12.17 32.69 -1.70
N LEU A 264 -13.02 32.44 -0.70
CA LEU A 264 -13.47 33.45 0.26
C LEU A 264 -12.31 34.01 1.12
N VAL A 265 -11.36 33.16 1.53
CA VAL A 265 -10.16 33.60 2.26
C VAL A 265 -9.29 34.49 1.37
N LYS A 266 -9.05 34.11 0.11
CA LYS A 266 -8.28 34.94 -0.85
C LYS A 266 -8.95 36.29 -1.12
N GLU A 267 -10.28 36.31 -1.24
CA GLU A 267 -11.04 37.55 -1.43
C GLU A 267 -10.99 38.45 -0.18
N ALA A 268 -11.11 37.88 1.02
CA ALA A 268 -10.97 38.61 2.28
C ALA A 268 -9.56 39.20 2.47
N GLU A 269 -8.51 38.44 2.13
CA GLU A 269 -7.12 38.92 2.17
C GLU A 269 -6.88 40.06 1.15
N ALA A 270 -7.46 39.95 -0.05
CA ALA A 270 -7.38 41.00 -1.06
C ALA A 270 -8.10 42.29 -0.62
N PHE A 271 -9.26 42.15 0.03
CA PHE A 271 -10.03 43.28 0.56
C PHE A 271 -9.28 44.00 1.70
N LEU A 272 -8.68 43.25 2.63
CA LEU A 272 -7.89 43.83 3.72
C LEU A 272 -6.63 44.55 3.22
N ARG A 273 -5.99 44.04 2.15
CA ARG A 273 -4.86 44.73 1.49
C ARG A 273 -5.28 46.04 0.80
N GLN A 274 -6.52 46.14 0.32
CA GLN A 274 -7.03 47.39 -0.26
C GLN A 274 -7.42 48.44 0.78
N MET A 275 -7.83 48.05 1.99
CA MET A 275 -8.14 48.99 3.08
C MET A 275 -6.91 49.46 3.87
N GLY A 276 -5.74 48.83 3.67
CA GLY A 276 -4.48 49.16 4.35
C GLY A 276 -3.61 50.22 3.65
N ASN A 277 -4.13 50.86 2.59
CA ASN A 277 -3.48 51.98 1.87
C ASN A 277 -4.31 53.26 1.99
#